data_AF-A0A522QXV3-F1
#
_entry.id   AF-A0A522QXV3-F1
#
_cell.length_a   1.000
_cell.length_b   1.000
_cell.length_c   1.000
_cell.angle_alpha   90.00
_cell.angle_beta   90.00
_cell.angle_gamma   90.00
#
_symmetry.space_group_name_H-M   'P 1'
#
loop_
_entity.id
_entity.type
_entity.pdbx_description
1 polymer ?
#
loop_
_entity_poly.entity_id
_entity_poly.type
_entity_poly.pdbx_seq_one_letter_code
_entity_poly.pdbx_strand_id
1 'polypeptide(L)'
;MKLNSIDDRPFLHINKVLLIISLLIGSNTQCFSQNLLVNPSFEGVNICTEYGQPCCPSGWFSSCLSGDNYILHINYHHDVLFGGAYAIVPIFNYSYANYRNYLESKILCPLQKGREYSLSFWVGDEKYKEFNVGVLFSNHWIFKGNPLIIEVSPTIVFTRNDIMEKVKYKGLVWYRVKKISS
;
A
#
# COMPACT_ATOMS: atom_id res chain seq x y z
N MET A 1 77.92 2.78 4.60
CA MET A 1 76.82 1.80 4.54
C MET A 1 75.60 2.53 3.98
N LYS A 2 75.24 2.31 2.71
CA LYS A 2 74.07 2.95 2.07
C LYS A 2 72.83 2.10 2.37
N LEU A 3 71.86 2.67 3.07
CA LEU A 3 70.53 2.06 3.24
C LEU A 3 69.75 2.25 1.94
N ASN A 4 69.32 1.14 1.34
CA ASN A 4 68.45 1.15 0.17
C ASN A 4 67.05 1.67 0.57
N SER A 5 66.51 2.63 -0.19
CA SER A 5 65.15 3.11 -0.01
C SER A 5 64.15 2.01 -0.36
N ILE A 6 63.24 1.72 0.57
CA ILE A 6 62.11 0.83 0.36
C ILE A 6 61.14 1.50 -0.62
N ASP A 7 60.76 0.79 -1.67
CA ASP A 7 59.88 1.28 -2.74
C ASP A 7 58.41 1.16 -2.30
N ASP A 8 57.81 2.28 -1.88
CA ASP A 8 56.44 2.35 -1.33
C ASP A 8 55.32 2.28 -2.39
N ARG A 9 55.66 2.07 -3.67
CA ARG A 9 54.70 1.97 -4.78
C ARG A 9 53.62 0.87 -4.64
N PRO A 10 53.85 -0.32 -4.04
CA PRO A 10 52.80 -1.34 -3.95
C PRO A 10 51.70 -0.96 -2.95
N PHE A 11 52.03 -0.24 -1.87
CA PHE A 11 51.06 0.19 -0.85
C PHE A 11 50.04 1.20 -1.42
N LEU A 12 50.48 2.11 -2.30
CA LEU A 12 49.61 3.09 -2.93
C LEU A 12 48.63 2.45 -3.94
N HIS A 13 49.03 1.37 -4.61
CA HIS A 13 48.17 0.63 -5.54
C HIS A 13 47.10 -0.18 -4.80
N ILE A 14 47.46 -0.81 -3.67
CA ILE A 14 46.52 -1.60 -2.86
C ILE A 14 45.39 -0.71 -2.32
N ASN A 15 45.70 0.51 -1.85
CA ASN A 15 44.69 1.45 -1.35
C ASN A 15 43.72 1.94 -2.46
N LYS A 16 44.22 2.14 -3.68
CA LYS A 16 43.37 2.51 -4.82
C LYS A 16 42.44 1.38 -5.26
N VAL A 17 42.94 0.15 -5.26
CA VAL A 17 42.13 -1.04 -5.59
C VAL A 17 41.03 -1.25 -4.54
N LEU A 18 41.35 -1.10 -3.24
CA LEU A 18 40.35 -1.21 -2.17
C LEU A 18 39.25 -0.13 -2.25
N LEU A 19 39.61 1.10 -2.62
CA LEU A 19 38.65 2.19 -2.87
C LEU A 19 37.70 1.88 -4.03
N ILE A 20 38.23 1.35 -5.15
CA ILE A 20 37.42 0.98 -6.31
C ILE A 20 36.48 -0.17 -5.98
N ILE A 21 36.96 -1.18 -5.24
CA ILE A 21 36.13 -2.31 -4.78
C ILE A 21 35.01 -1.81 -3.85
N SER A 22 35.30 -0.89 -2.92
CA SER A 22 34.29 -0.29 -2.03
C SER A 22 33.22 0.49 -2.80
N LEU A 23 33.60 1.24 -3.85
CA LEU A 23 32.67 1.97 -4.70
C LEU A 23 31.74 1.04 -5.48
N LEU A 24 32.27 -0.08 -6.00
CA LEU A 24 31.52 -1.07 -6.80
C LEU A 24 30.57 -1.93 -5.95
N ILE A 25 30.92 -2.17 -4.67
CA ILE A 25 30.04 -2.88 -3.72
C ILE A 25 28.89 -1.96 -3.27
N GLY A 26 29.13 -0.64 -3.13
CA GLY A 26 28.11 0.32 -2.71
C GLY A 26 26.98 0.56 -3.73
N SER A 27 27.26 0.39 -5.03
CA SER A 27 26.31 0.66 -6.11
C SER A 27 25.19 -0.39 -6.29
N ASN A 28 25.26 -1.53 -5.61
CA ASN A 28 24.28 -2.62 -5.74
C ASN A 28 23.32 -2.73 -4.54
N THR A 29 23.22 -1.68 -3.71
CA THR A 29 22.23 -1.67 -2.64
C THR A 29 20.84 -1.48 -3.23
N GLN A 30 20.09 -2.59 -3.35
CA GLN A 30 18.65 -2.52 -3.56
C GLN A 30 18.07 -1.71 -2.40
N CYS A 31 17.62 -0.50 -2.69
CA CYS A 31 16.98 0.34 -1.69
C CYS A 31 15.64 -0.29 -1.34
N PHE A 32 15.53 -0.86 -0.14
CA PHE A 32 14.25 -1.32 0.39
C PHE A 32 13.38 -0.10 0.67
N SER A 33 12.34 0.08 -0.15
CA SER A 33 11.31 1.08 0.13
C SER A 33 10.41 0.58 1.26
N GLN A 34 10.06 1.47 2.18
CA GLN A 34 9.16 1.17 3.30
C GLN A 34 7.71 1.38 2.86
N ASN A 35 6.80 0.54 3.36
CA ASN A 35 5.38 0.78 3.18
C ASN A 35 4.99 2.02 4.00
N LEU A 36 4.41 3.02 3.33
CA LEU A 36 4.00 4.27 3.96
C LEU A 36 2.64 4.16 4.65
N LEU A 37 1.89 3.08 4.42
CA LEU A 37 0.61 2.84 5.09
C LEU A 37 0.83 2.08 6.40
N VAL A 38 0.14 2.54 7.44
CA VAL A 38 -0.02 1.78 8.67
C VAL A 38 -0.97 0.62 8.44
N ASN A 39 -0.65 -0.53 9.05
CA ASN A 39 -1.51 -1.72 9.01
C ASN A 39 -2.02 -2.07 7.58
N PRO A 40 -1.12 -2.23 6.59
CA PRO A 40 -1.49 -2.37 5.18
C PRO A 40 -2.20 -3.69 4.85
N SER A 41 -2.15 -4.67 5.76
CA SER A 41 -2.84 -5.96 5.65
C SER A 41 -4.13 -6.03 6.47
N PHE A 42 -4.53 -4.95 7.14
CA PHE A 42 -5.76 -4.87 7.95
C PHE A 42 -5.84 -5.82 9.15
N GLU A 43 -4.75 -6.50 9.53
CA GLU A 43 -4.71 -7.46 10.65
C GLU A 43 -4.89 -6.78 12.02
N GLY A 44 -4.39 -5.54 12.15
CA GLY A 44 -4.58 -4.75 13.36
C GLY A 44 -6.01 -4.21 13.43
N VAL A 45 -6.70 -4.44 14.54
CA VAL A 45 -8.09 -4.03 14.73
C VAL A 45 -8.17 -2.92 15.79
N ASN A 46 -8.94 -1.88 15.50
CA ASN A 46 -9.32 -0.86 16.47
C ASN A 46 -10.58 -1.31 17.22
N ILE A 47 -10.54 -1.18 18.54
CA ILE A 47 -11.67 -1.46 19.44
C ILE A 47 -12.28 -0.12 19.82
N CYS A 48 -13.55 0.08 19.47
CA CYS A 48 -14.24 1.32 19.80
C CYS A 48 -14.55 1.40 21.29
N THR A 49 -14.25 2.54 21.90
CA THR A 49 -14.37 2.76 23.35
C THR A 49 -15.82 2.71 23.85
N GLU A 50 -16.76 3.06 22.99
CA GLU A 50 -18.18 3.22 23.29
C GLU A 50 -18.88 1.88 23.51
N TYR A 51 -18.47 0.85 22.76
CA TYR A 51 -19.12 -0.47 22.74
C TYR A 51 -18.17 -1.63 23.04
N GLY A 52 -16.86 -1.38 23.14
CA GLY A 52 -15.84 -2.41 23.30
C GLY A 52 -15.78 -3.41 22.14
N GLN A 53 -16.28 -3.03 20.96
CA GLN A 53 -16.38 -3.89 19.78
C GLN A 53 -15.34 -3.50 18.73
N PRO A 54 -14.86 -4.47 17.92
CA PRO A 54 -14.15 -4.20 16.67
C PRO A 54 -14.94 -3.21 15.80
N CYS A 55 -14.29 -2.14 15.34
CA CYS A 55 -14.98 -1.13 14.54
C CYS A 55 -14.22 -0.64 13.31
N CYS A 56 -12.90 -0.73 13.26
CA CYS A 56 -12.14 -0.40 12.03
C CYS A 56 -10.76 -1.07 12.09
N PRO A 57 -10.04 -1.32 10.97
CA PRO A 57 -8.65 -1.66 11.07
C PRO A 57 -7.89 -0.48 11.68
N SER A 58 -6.95 -0.79 12.55
CA SER A 58 -6.12 0.23 13.20
C SER A 58 -5.42 1.08 12.14
N GLY A 59 -5.51 2.41 12.27
CA GLY A 59 -4.93 3.37 11.32
C GLY A 59 -5.76 3.64 10.05
N TRP A 60 -6.96 3.07 9.96
CA TRP A 60 -7.90 3.28 8.86
C TRP A 60 -9.23 3.85 9.37
N PHE A 61 -9.89 4.62 8.52
CA PHE A 61 -11.16 5.27 8.79
C PHE A 61 -12.12 4.96 7.65
N SER A 62 -13.36 4.56 7.97
CA SER A 62 -14.40 4.32 6.98
C SER A 62 -15.34 5.51 6.86
N SER A 63 -15.82 5.77 5.65
CA SER A 63 -16.85 6.77 5.39
C SER A 63 -18.25 6.39 5.89
N CYS A 64 -18.45 5.15 6.32
CA CYS A 64 -19.77 4.63 6.64
C CYS A 64 -20.07 4.77 8.15
N LEU A 65 -21.13 5.52 8.46
CA LEU A 65 -21.62 5.77 9.82
C LEU A 65 -22.56 4.68 10.36
N SER A 66 -23.13 3.86 9.47
CA SER A 66 -24.02 2.74 9.83
C SER A 66 -23.22 1.43 9.80
N GLY A 67 -23.31 0.62 10.85
CA GLY A 67 -22.56 -0.65 11.01
C GLY A 67 -22.78 -1.71 9.92
N ASP A 68 -23.65 -1.45 8.93
CA ASP A 68 -24.05 -2.42 7.92
C ASP A 68 -23.33 -2.30 6.55
N ASN A 69 -22.59 -1.21 6.26
CA ASN A 69 -22.02 -0.99 4.90
C ASN A 69 -20.49 -0.99 4.77
N TYR A 70 -19.75 -1.26 5.85
CA TYR A 70 -18.36 -1.73 5.75
C TYR A 70 -18.29 -3.08 6.45
N ILE A 71 -17.91 -4.13 5.72
CA ILE A 71 -17.70 -5.43 6.34
C ILE A 71 -16.20 -5.64 6.42
N LEU A 72 -15.66 -5.41 7.62
CA LEU A 72 -14.35 -5.88 7.98
C LEU A 72 -14.48 -7.34 8.37
N HIS A 73 -14.07 -8.19 7.44
CA HIS A 73 -13.93 -9.60 7.73
C HIS A 73 -12.58 -9.81 8.41
N ILE A 74 -12.59 -9.72 9.73
CA ILE A 74 -11.48 -10.11 10.58
C ILE A 74 -11.72 -11.57 10.99
N ASN A 75 -10.73 -12.44 10.81
CA ASN A 75 -10.79 -13.87 11.17
C ASN A 75 -11.83 -14.71 10.41
N TYR A 76 -12.38 -14.22 9.30
CA TYR A 76 -13.17 -15.05 8.38
C TYR A 76 -12.23 -15.78 7.43
N HIS A 77 -11.68 -16.90 7.92
CA HIS A 77 -10.66 -17.75 7.29
C HIS A 77 -10.99 -18.33 5.91
N HIS A 78 -12.18 -18.05 5.38
CA HIS A 78 -12.72 -18.86 4.31
C HIS A 78 -12.08 -18.54 2.95
N ASP A 79 -11.73 -17.28 2.62
CA ASP A 79 -11.21 -16.96 1.28
C ASP A 79 -10.11 -15.89 1.18
N VAL A 80 -9.52 -15.46 2.31
CA VAL A 80 -8.46 -14.43 2.31
C VAL A 80 -7.15 -14.95 1.68
N LEU A 81 -6.55 -14.18 0.78
CA LEU A 81 -5.31 -14.58 0.08
C LEU A 81 -4.08 -14.59 1.00
N PHE A 82 -3.97 -13.64 1.93
CA PHE A 82 -2.87 -13.52 2.88
C PHE A 82 -3.39 -13.14 4.27
N GLY A 83 -2.82 -13.72 5.32
CA GLY A 83 -3.18 -13.37 6.69
C GLY A 83 -4.57 -13.86 7.09
N GLY A 84 -5.23 -13.10 7.97
CA GLY A 84 -6.55 -13.39 8.51
C GLY A 84 -7.58 -12.29 8.26
N ALA A 85 -7.18 -11.16 7.65
CA ALA A 85 -8.05 -10.00 7.47
C ALA A 85 -8.00 -9.42 6.05
N TYR A 86 -9.12 -8.84 5.64
CA TYR A 86 -9.22 -7.99 4.44
C TYR A 86 -10.36 -6.99 4.60
N ALA A 87 -10.32 -5.91 3.82
CA ALA A 87 -11.37 -4.91 3.75
C ALA A 87 -12.28 -5.15 2.54
N ILE A 88 -13.60 -5.07 2.77
CA ILE A 88 -14.60 -4.98 1.70
C ILE A 88 -15.07 -3.53 1.56
N VAL A 89 -14.94 -2.99 0.36
CA VAL A 89 -15.48 -1.67 0.00
C VAL A 89 -16.55 -1.90 -1.07
N PRO A 90 -17.84 -1.69 -0.75
CA PRO A 90 -18.90 -1.83 -1.75
C PRO A 90 -18.75 -0.78 -2.85
N ILE A 91 -18.48 -1.23 -4.07
CA ILE A 91 -18.31 -0.38 -5.26
C ILE A 91 -19.62 -0.11 -6.01
N PHE A 92 -20.64 -0.94 -5.78
CA PHE A 92 -21.98 -0.80 -6.35
C PHE A 92 -23.04 -0.85 -5.25
N ASN A 93 -24.02 0.05 -5.32
CA ASN A 93 -25.19 0.06 -4.44
C ASN A 93 -26.45 0.23 -5.30
N TYR A 94 -27.33 -0.76 -5.29
CA TYR A 94 -28.60 -0.74 -6.04
C TYR A 94 -29.71 0.03 -5.32
N SER A 95 -29.61 0.16 -4.00
CA SER A 95 -30.65 0.74 -3.14
C SER A 95 -30.51 2.26 -2.99
N TYR A 96 -29.28 2.78 -3.06
CA TYR A 96 -29.00 4.20 -2.87
C TYR A 96 -28.11 4.72 -4.01
N ALA A 97 -28.72 5.44 -4.95
CA ALA A 97 -27.99 6.13 -6.00
C ALA A 97 -26.96 7.09 -5.38
N ASN A 98 -25.76 7.11 -5.96
CA ASN A 98 -24.65 7.98 -5.55
C ASN A 98 -24.07 7.75 -4.14
N TYR A 99 -24.45 6.67 -3.46
CA TYR A 99 -23.81 6.26 -2.23
C TYR A 99 -22.41 5.73 -2.52
N ARG A 100 -21.39 6.28 -1.84
CA ARG A 100 -20.00 5.86 -2.02
C ARG A 100 -19.39 5.46 -0.68
N ASN A 101 -18.80 4.26 -0.65
CA ASN A 101 -17.95 3.82 0.44
C ASN A 101 -16.48 4.02 0.07
N TYR A 102 -15.69 4.43 1.04
CA TYR A 102 -14.24 4.52 0.91
C TYR A 102 -13.57 4.29 2.26
N LEU A 103 -12.29 3.98 2.18
CA LEU A 103 -11.40 3.88 3.32
C LEU A 103 -10.34 4.98 3.20
N GLU A 104 -10.10 5.68 4.30
CA GLU A 104 -9.06 6.69 4.41
C GLU A 104 -7.99 6.21 5.40
N SER A 105 -6.74 6.51 5.10
CA SER A 105 -5.63 6.30 6.04
C SER A 105 -4.61 7.40 5.86
N LYS A 106 -3.92 7.74 6.96
CA LYS A 106 -2.82 8.68 6.94
C LYS A 106 -1.53 7.91 6.65
N ILE A 107 -0.77 8.38 5.66
CA ILE A 107 0.58 7.88 5.42
C ILE A 107 1.55 8.32 6.52
N LEU A 108 2.53 7.46 6.83
CA LEU A 108 3.51 7.64 7.90
C LEU A 108 4.37 8.89 7.74
N CYS A 109 4.68 9.27 6.50
CA CYS A 109 5.41 10.48 6.20
C CYS A 109 4.87 11.16 4.92
N PRO A 110 4.98 12.49 4.80
CA PRO A 110 4.57 13.21 3.60
C PRO A 110 5.34 12.73 2.36
N LEU A 111 4.65 12.72 1.22
CA LEU A 111 5.29 12.48 -0.07
C LEU A 111 6.28 13.61 -0.38
N GLN A 112 7.47 13.24 -0.87
CA GLN A 112 8.55 14.15 -1.20
C GLN A 112 8.53 14.46 -2.69
N LYS A 113 8.61 15.74 -3.04
CA LYS A 113 8.65 16.19 -4.43
C LYS A 113 9.84 15.56 -5.17
N GLY A 114 9.60 15.09 -6.40
CA GLY A 114 10.63 14.48 -7.25
C GLY A 114 11.04 13.07 -6.83
N ARG A 115 10.28 12.44 -5.92
CA ARG A 115 10.43 11.01 -5.60
C ARG A 115 9.33 10.21 -6.30
N GLU A 116 9.72 9.01 -6.73
CA GLU A 116 8.80 8.05 -7.30
C GLU A 116 8.17 7.19 -6.19
N TYR A 117 6.86 6.97 -6.28
CA TYR A 117 6.11 6.15 -5.35
C TYR A 117 5.36 5.03 -6.10
N SER A 118 5.38 3.83 -5.54
CA SER A 118 4.63 2.69 -6.05
C SER A 118 3.47 2.38 -5.13
N LEU A 119 2.25 2.40 -5.66
CA LEU A 119 1.06 1.93 -4.96
C LEU A 119 0.63 0.58 -5.55
N SER A 120 0.44 -0.42 -4.69
CA SER A 120 -0.02 -1.74 -5.09
C SER A 120 -0.85 -2.40 -4.00
N PHE A 121 -1.87 -3.16 -4.40
CA PHE A 121 -2.72 -3.93 -3.50
C PHE A 121 -3.37 -5.10 -4.24
N TRP A 122 -3.99 -5.99 -3.48
CA TRP A 122 -4.76 -7.12 -4.00
C TRP A 122 -6.24 -6.81 -4.01
N VAL A 123 -6.92 -7.16 -5.10
CA VAL A 123 -8.37 -7.05 -5.26
C VAL A 123 -8.92 -8.44 -5.45
N GLY A 124 -9.80 -8.86 -4.55
CA GLY A 124 -10.59 -10.08 -4.69
C GLY A 124 -11.85 -9.77 -5.50
N ASP A 125 -12.15 -10.64 -6.47
CA ASP A 125 -13.38 -10.53 -7.27
C ASP A 125 -14.18 -11.82 -7.16
N GLU A 126 -15.40 -11.72 -6.62
CA GLU A 126 -16.32 -12.85 -6.54
C GLU A 126 -17.19 -13.00 -7.79
N LYS A 127 -17.47 -11.91 -8.54
CA LYS A 127 -18.55 -11.90 -9.56
C LYS A 127 -18.40 -10.88 -10.71
N TYR A 128 -17.62 -9.82 -10.56
CA TYR A 128 -17.60 -8.68 -11.48
C TYR A 128 -16.34 -8.63 -12.34
N LYS A 129 -16.49 -8.93 -13.63
CA LYS A 129 -15.43 -8.89 -14.64
C LYS A 129 -14.81 -7.50 -14.85
N GLU A 130 -15.21 -6.45 -14.15
CA GLU A 130 -14.62 -5.13 -14.27
C GLU A 130 -14.54 -4.50 -12.89
N PHE A 131 -13.39 -3.89 -12.57
CA PHE A 131 -13.23 -3.05 -11.40
C PHE A 131 -12.65 -1.70 -11.82
N ASN A 132 -13.09 -0.66 -11.13
CA ASN A 132 -12.60 0.70 -11.23
C ASN A 132 -12.43 1.22 -9.80
N VAL A 133 -11.18 1.22 -9.32
CA VAL A 133 -10.86 1.62 -7.94
C VAL A 133 -10.07 2.92 -7.98
N GLY A 134 -10.66 3.98 -7.44
CA GLY A 134 -10.02 5.28 -7.31
C GLY A 134 -9.21 5.40 -6.01
N VAL A 135 -8.05 6.04 -6.10
CA VAL A 135 -7.25 6.46 -4.95
C VAL A 135 -7.04 7.96 -5.03
N LEU A 136 -7.33 8.66 -3.94
CA LEU A 136 -7.18 10.09 -3.80
C LEU A 136 -6.08 10.40 -2.78
N PHE A 137 -5.06 11.13 -3.20
CA PHE A 137 -4.11 11.74 -2.27
C PHE A 137 -4.67 13.11 -1.86
N SER A 138 -4.84 13.32 -0.57
CA SER A 138 -5.36 14.57 -0.01
C SER A 138 -4.55 15.01 1.20
N ASN A 139 -4.51 16.32 1.42
CA ASN A 139 -3.93 16.94 2.62
C ASN A 139 -4.95 17.11 3.76
N HIS A 140 -6.20 16.73 3.53
CA HIS A 140 -7.29 16.79 4.50
C HIS A 140 -8.16 15.54 4.40
N TRP A 141 -8.79 15.16 5.52
CA TRP A 141 -9.78 14.09 5.55
C TRP A 141 -10.96 14.46 4.65
N ILE A 142 -11.43 13.49 3.85
CA ILE A 142 -12.58 13.68 2.97
C ILE A 142 -13.90 13.42 3.70
N PHE A 143 -13.85 12.73 4.84
CA PHE A 143 -14.97 12.36 5.69
C PHE A 143 -16.09 13.41 5.68
N LYS A 144 -17.16 13.08 4.95
CA LYS A 144 -18.45 13.76 5.05
C LYS A 144 -19.34 12.86 5.89
N GLY A 145 -19.92 13.38 6.97
CA GLY A 145 -20.92 12.68 7.80
C GLY A 145 -22.22 12.29 7.07
N ASN A 146 -22.21 12.35 5.73
CA ASN A 146 -23.25 11.86 4.84
C ASN A 146 -22.57 11.39 3.53
N PRO A 147 -22.66 10.10 3.15
CA PRO A 147 -21.91 9.50 2.04
C PRO A 147 -22.52 9.77 0.64
N LEU A 148 -23.25 10.87 0.49
CA LEU A 148 -23.69 11.37 -0.81
C LEU A 148 -22.48 11.88 -1.61
N ILE A 149 -22.66 11.94 -2.94
CA ILE A 149 -21.67 12.26 -3.99
C ILE A 149 -20.34 12.80 -3.45
N ILE A 150 -19.28 12.01 -3.64
CA ILE A 150 -17.92 12.46 -3.46
C ILE A 150 -17.59 13.41 -4.63
N GLU A 151 -17.61 14.71 -4.38
CA GLU A 151 -17.30 15.78 -5.35
C GLU A 151 -15.79 15.97 -5.53
N VAL A 152 -15.02 14.89 -5.46
CA VAL A 152 -13.58 14.89 -5.69
C VAL A 152 -13.20 13.76 -6.63
N SER A 153 -12.38 14.09 -7.63
CA SER A 153 -11.88 13.12 -8.59
C SER A 153 -10.68 12.37 -8.01
N PRO A 154 -10.55 11.06 -8.24
CA PRO A 154 -9.39 10.29 -7.79
C PRO A 154 -8.11 10.79 -8.46
N THR A 155 -7.01 10.81 -7.71
CA THR A 155 -5.67 11.10 -8.26
C THR A 155 -5.19 9.99 -9.17
N ILE A 156 -5.49 8.74 -8.80
CA ILE A 156 -5.11 7.54 -9.54
C ILE A 156 -6.32 6.63 -9.64
N VAL A 157 -6.54 6.05 -10.82
CA VAL A 157 -7.58 5.04 -11.04
C VAL A 157 -6.92 3.73 -11.43
N PHE A 158 -7.27 2.65 -10.73
CA PHE A 158 -6.87 1.29 -11.06
C PHE A 158 -7.97 0.59 -11.84
N THR A 159 -7.57 -0.04 -12.93
CA THR A 159 -8.41 -0.80 -13.86
C THR A 159 -7.77 -2.15 -14.14
N ARG A 160 -8.39 -2.95 -15.01
CA ARG A 160 -7.84 -4.24 -15.43
C ARG A 160 -6.50 -4.14 -16.17
N ASN A 161 -6.23 -3.02 -16.82
CA ASN A 161 -4.95 -2.81 -17.52
C ASN A 161 -3.76 -2.71 -16.55
N ASP A 162 -4.04 -2.55 -15.25
CA ASP A 162 -3.03 -2.37 -14.20
C ASP A 162 -2.76 -3.66 -13.41
N ILE A 163 -3.35 -4.77 -13.85
CA ILE A 163 -3.14 -6.10 -13.25
C ILE A 163 -1.73 -6.58 -13.61
N MET A 164 -0.96 -6.91 -12.58
CA MET A 164 0.38 -7.48 -12.70
C MET A 164 0.42 -8.97 -12.43
N GLU A 165 -0.49 -9.44 -11.57
CA GLU A 165 -0.50 -10.82 -11.11
C GLU A 165 -1.95 -11.27 -10.89
N LYS A 166 -2.20 -12.56 -11.14
CA LYS A 166 -3.49 -13.20 -10.94
C LYS A 166 -3.29 -14.52 -10.21
N VAL A 167 -4.00 -14.71 -9.11
CA VAL A 167 -3.95 -15.93 -8.30
C VAL A 167 -5.36 -16.43 -8.06
N LYS A 168 -5.58 -17.74 -8.22
CA LYS A 168 -6.83 -18.39 -7.81
C LYS A 168 -6.60 -19.06 -6.45
N TYR A 169 -7.38 -18.69 -5.45
CA TYR A 169 -7.27 -19.22 -4.09
C TYR A 169 -8.65 -19.51 -3.53
N LYS A 170 -8.86 -20.74 -3.07
CA LYS A 170 -10.11 -21.24 -2.47
C LYS A 170 -11.42 -20.97 -3.24
N GLY A 171 -11.33 -20.74 -4.55
CA GLY A 171 -12.48 -20.50 -5.41
C GLY A 171 -12.62 -19.05 -5.86
N LEU A 172 -11.97 -18.11 -5.15
CA LEU A 172 -11.87 -16.71 -5.55
C LEU A 172 -10.66 -16.46 -6.45
N VAL A 173 -10.79 -15.43 -7.29
CA VAL A 173 -9.71 -14.90 -8.10
C VAL A 173 -9.26 -13.58 -7.51
N TRP A 174 -7.97 -13.50 -7.24
CA TRP A 174 -7.30 -12.34 -6.70
C TRP A 174 -6.40 -11.73 -7.76
N TYR A 175 -6.43 -10.41 -7.87
CA TYR A 175 -5.64 -9.63 -8.81
C TYR A 175 -4.73 -8.69 -8.04
N ARG A 176 -3.42 -8.76 -8.29
CA ARG A 176 -2.50 -7.73 -7.82
C ARG A 176 -2.46 -6.61 -8.83
N VAL A 177 -2.80 -5.41 -8.39
CA VAL A 177 -2.66 -4.20 -9.19
C VAL A 177 -1.51 -3.35 -8.69
N LYS A 178 -0.84 -2.64 -9.60
CA LYS A 178 0.26 -1.73 -9.25
C LYS A 178 0.29 -0.54 -10.21
N LYS A 179 0.52 0.65 -9.65
CA LYS A 179 0.85 1.87 -10.39
C LYS A 179 2.02 2.58 -9.75
N ILE A 180 2.74 3.29 -10.60
CA ILE A 180 3.81 4.20 -10.21
C ILE A 180 3.25 5.61 -10.35
N SER A 181 3.47 6.43 -9.34
CA SER A 181 3.18 7.87 -9.32
C SER A 181 4.49 8.61 -9.17
N SER A 182 4.72 9.60 -10.02
CA SER A 182 5.85 10.53 -9.96
C SER A 182 5.42 11.95 -9.56
#